data_AF-A0A2A5W9U5-F1
#
_entry.id   AF-A0A2A5W9U5-F1
#
_cell.length_a   1.000
_cell.length_b   1.000
_cell.length_c   1.000
_cell.angle_alpha   90.00
_cell.angle_beta   90.00
_cell.angle_gamma   90.00
#
_symmetry.space_group_name_H-M   'P 1'
#
loop_
_entity.id
_entity.type
_entity.pdbx_description
1 polymer ?
#
loop_
_entity_poly.entity_id
_entity_poly.type
_entity_poly.pdbx_seq_one_letter_code
_entity_poly.pdbx_strand_id
1 'polypeptide(L)'
;MRPRGPQTKQRTPLKRGRPLTPSIIQWAGLTRSVSLGVIVLLAFAVSSGLSVVLITHQNRFAFNELQELKDQANQFETEWGQLLLEQSTFGVDGRIEQQATEKLRMQLPKLSEIVMVSHD
;
A
#
# COMPACT_ATOMS: atom_id res chain seq x y z
N MET A 1 5.41 107.26 -13.85
CA MET A 1 4.33 106.26 -13.98
C MET A 1 4.95 104.88 -14.26
N ARG A 2 4.72 103.92 -13.36
CA ARG A 2 4.83 102.45 -13.60
C ARG A 2 3.73 102.00 -14.59
N PRO A 3 3.69 100.75 -15.11
CA PRO A 3 4.70 99.70 -15.30
C PRO A 3 4.50 98.92 -16.63
N ARG A 4 5.09 97.72 -16.72
CA ARG A 4 4.63 96.51 -17.46
C ARG A 4 5.47 96.15 -18.69
N GLY A 5 6.63 95.55 -18.44
CA GLY A 5 7.17 94.55 -19.37
C GLY A 5 6.25 93.33 -19.43
N PRO A 6 6.30 92.51 -20.50
CA PRO A 6 5.75 91.17 -20.44
C PRO A 6 6.80 90.08 -20.73
N GLN A 7 7.14 89.38 -19.65
CA GLN A 7 7.08 87.92 -19.54
C GLN A 7 7.72 87.09 -20.68
N THR A 8 9.02 86.87 -20.57
CA THR A 8 9.64 85.63 -21.03
C THR A 8 8.93 84.45 -20.36
N LYS A 9 8.05 83.77 -21.11
CA LYS A 9 7.48 82.47 -20.69
C LYS A 9 8.62 81.49 -20.46
N GLN A 10 9.09 81.41 -19.22
CA GLN A 10 9.93 80.33 -18.75
C GLN A 10 9.20 79.02 -19.04
N ARG A 11 9.78 78.21 -19.94
CA ARG A 11 9.35 76.83 -20.12
C ARG A 11 9.81 76.06 -18.89
N THR A 12 8.92 75.95 -17.91
CA THR A 12 9.08 75.07 -16.76
C THR A 12 9.37 73.65 -17.27
N PRO A 13 10.45 72.97 -16.82
CA PRO A 13 10.66 71.59 -17.20
C PRO A 13 9.55 70.75 -16.59
N LEU A 14 8.77 70.07 -17.43
CA LEU A 14 7.79 69.08 -17.02
C LEU A 14 8.54 67.96 -16.29
N LYS A 15 8.53 68.02 -14.96
CA LYS A 15 9.05 67.00 -14.06
C LYS A 15 8.19 65.76 -14.28
N ARG A 16 8.60 64.90 -15.21
CA ARG A 16 7.93 63.64 -15.53
C ARG A 16 8.01 62.74 -14.29
N GLY A 17 6.97 62.79 -13.45
CA GLY A 17 6.81 61.86 -12.34
C GLY A 17 6.84 60.45 -12.90
N ARG A 18 7.73 59.60 -12.36
CA ARG A 18 7.72 58.17 -12.64
C ARG A 18 6.33 57.65 -12.22
N PRO A 19 5.57 56.95 -13.07
CA PRO A 19 4.35 56.32 -12.59
C PRO A 19 4.75 55.36 -11.47
N LEU A 20 4.18 55.55 -10.29
CA LEU A 20 4.27 54.62 -9.19
C LEU A 20 3.47 53.39 -9.61
N THR A 21 4.10 52.48 -10.36
CA THR A 21 3.49 51.18 -10.63
C THR A 21 3.40 50.45 -9.29
N PRO A 22 2.20 50.05 -8.83
CA PRO A 22 2.10 49.27 -7.62
C PRO A 22 2.96 48.01 -7.79
N SER A 23 3.74 47.70 -6.77
CA SER A 23 4.56 46.48 -6.77
C SER A 23 3.64 45.28 -7.00
N ILE A 24 4.03 44.36 -7.88
CA ILE A 24 3.25 43.15 -8.22
C ILE A 24 2.85 42.38 -6.95
N ILE A 25 3.73 42.38 -5.95
CA ILE A 25 3.54 41.73 -4.64
C ILE A 25 2.45 42.43 -3.82
N GLN A 26 2.28 43.75 -3.96
CA GLN A 26 1.22 44.52 -3.31
C GLN A 26 -0.12 44.36 -4.01
N TRP A 27 -0.15 44.31 -5.36
CA TRP A 27 -1.37 44.00 -6.13
C TRP A 27 -1.86 42.57 -5.86
N ALA A 28 -0.94 41.62 -5.70
CA ALA A 28 -1.24 40.25 -5.31
C ALA A 28 -1.63 40.07 -3.82
N GLY A 29 -1.52 41.12 -2.99
CA GLY A 29 -1.87 41.07 -1.57
C GLY A 29 -0.92 40.22 -0.71
N LEU A 30 0.27 39.87 -1.23
CA LEU A 30 1.27 39.01 -0.57
C LEU A 30 1.93 39.65 0.67
N THR A 31 1.70 40.94 0.91
CA THR A 31 2.30 41.69 2.01
C THR A 31 1.57 41.52 3.34
N ARG A 32 0.39 40.89 3.35
CA ARG A 32 -0.41 40.68 4.57
C ARG A 32 -0.07 39.35 5.21
N SER A 33 0.09 39.30 6.54
CA SER A 33 0.44 38.07 7.30
C SER A 33 -0.50 36.89 7.04
N VAL A 34 -1.76 37.18 6.70
CA VAL A 34 -2.77 36.16 6.32
C VAL A 34 -2.36 35.39 5.05
N SER A 35 -1.72 36.05 4.07
CA SER A 35 -1.29 35.40 2.83
C SER A 35 -0.23 34.32 3.08
N LEU A 36 0.65 34.53 4.06
CA LEU A 36 1.66 33.56 4.47
C LEU A 36 1.01 32.31 5.07
N GLY A 37 -0.03 32.48 5.90
CA GLY A 37 -0.82 31.37 6.43
C GLY A 37 -1.52 30.55 5.35
N VAL A 38 -2.09 31.21 4.33
CA VAL A 38 -2.73 30.53 3.19
C VAL A 38 -1.71 29.74 2.37
N ILE A 39 -0.52 30.29 2.13
CA ILE A 39 0.56 29.60 1.39
C ILE A 39 1.02 28.35 2.16
N VAL A 40 1.20 28.44 3.48
CA VAL A 40 1.58 27.30 4.32
C VAL A 40 0.50 26.21 4.28
N LEU A 41 -0.78 26.60 4.39
CA LEU A 41 -1.89 25.66 4.33
C LEU A 41 -1.95 24.96 2.96
N LEU A 42 -1.77 25.72 1.87
CA LEU A 42 -1.73 25.17 0.52
C LEU A 42 -0.56 24.21 0.34
N ALA A 43 0.62 24.55 0.85
CA ALA A 43 1.78 23.66 0.83
C ALA A 43 1.49 22.36 1.59
N PHE A 44 0.85 22.43 2.76
CA PHE A 44 0.43 21.26 3.54
C PHE A 44 -0.60 20.40 2.80
N ALA A 45 -1.57 21.02 2.13
CA ALA A 45 -2.58 20.30 1.37
C ALA A 45 -1.96 19.55 0.18
N VAL A 46 -1.04 20.20 -0.54
CA VAL A 46 -0.30 19.58 -1.65
C VAL A 46 0.60 18.45 -1.14
N SER A 47 1.34 18.68 -0.05
CA SER A 47 2.20 17.65 0.52
C SER A 47 1.40 16.45 1.03
N SER A 48 0.21 16.67 1.58
CA SER A 48 -0.70 15.60 2.00
C SER A 48 -1.09 14.73 0.79
N GLY A 49 -1.52 15.35 -0.31
CA GLY A 49 -1.86 14.62 -1.54
C GLY A 49 -0.68 13.81 -2.09
N LEU A 50 0.51 14.41 -2.18
CA LEU A 50 1.72 13.72 -2.63
C LEU A 50 2.13 12.58 -1.70
N SER A 51 2.00 12.78 -0.38
CA SER A 51 2.31 11.76 0.63
C SER A 51 1.40 10.54 0.47
N VAL A 52 0.11 10.73 0.22
CA VAL A 52 -0.82 9.62 -0.02
C VAL A 52 -0.36 8.81 -1.23
N VAL A 53 -0.01 9.45 -2.35
CA VAL A 53 0.47 8.75 -3.55
C VAL A 53 1.73 7.94 -3.27
N LEU A 54 2.71 8.53 -2.58
CA LEU A 54 3.96 7.86 -2.21
C LEU A 54 3.71 6.63 -1.32
N ILE A 55 2.87 6.78 -0.29
CA ILE A 55 2.51 5.68 0.61
C ILE A 55 1.80 4.58 -0.17
N THR A 56 0.86 4.94 -1.06
CA THR A 56 0.10 3.96 -1.85
C THR A 56 1.03 3.17 -2.78
N HIS A 57 2.01 3.85 -3.40
CA HIS A 57 3.01 3.20 -4.24
C HIS A 57 3.84 2.19 -3.42
N GLN A 58 4.40 2.60 -2.30
CA GLN A 58 5.18 1.70 -1.43
C GLN A 58 4.34 0.53 -0.90
N ASN A 59 3.09 0.79 -0.53
CA ASN A 59 2.16 -0.23 -0.08
C ASN A 59 1.94 -1.29 -1.14
N ARG A 60 1.83 -0.91 -2.42
CA ARG A 60 1.67 -1.87 -3.52
C ARG A 60 2.84 -2.85 -3.63
N PHE A 61 4.08 -2.39 -3.46
CA PHE A 61 5.26 -3.26 -3.51
C PHE A 61 5.31 -4.21 -2.32
N ALA A 62 5.15 -3.68 -1.09
CA ALA A 62 5.14 -4.51 0.12
C ALA A 62 4.00 -5.53 0.11
N PHE A 63 2.83 -5.14 -0.41
CA PHE A 63 1.68 -6.02 -0.55
C PHE A 63 1.92 -7.13 -1.58
N ASN A 64 2.58 -6.83 -2.71
CA ASN A 64 2.91 -7.84 -3.71
C ASN A 64 3.84 -8.91 -3.14
N GLU A 65 4.88 -8.53 -2.40
CA GLU A 65 5.79 -9.48 -1.76
C GLU A 65 5.07 -10.36 -0.75
N LEU A 66 4.21 -9.77 0.08
CA LEU A 66 3.37 -10.52 1.01
C LEU A 66 2.43 -11.49 0.27
N GLN A 67 1.86 -11.06 -0.85
CA GLN A 67 0.96 -11.88 -1.65
C GLN A 67 1.71 -13.08 -2.26
N GLU A 68 2.92 -12.87 -2.76
CA GLU A 68 3.74 -13.95 -3.32
C GLU A 68 4.08 -15.02 -2.27
N LEU A 69 4.51 -14.60 -1.07
CA LEU A 69 4.81 -15.53 0.02
C LEU A 69 3.56 -16.30 0.48
N LYS A 70 2.40 -15.64 0.51
CA LYS A 70 1.12 -16.30 0.81
C LYS A 70 0.73 -17.33 -0.25
N ASP A 71 0.92 -16.99 -1.52
CA ASP A 71 0.60 -17.90 -2.61
C ASP A 71 1.48 -19.15 -2.56
N GLN A 72 2.77 -19.01 -2.24
CA GLN A 72 3.67 -20.14 -2.00
C GLN A 72 3.23 -21.00 -0.80
N ALA A 73 2.87 -20.37 0.32
CA ALA A 73 2.37 -21.10 1.48
C ALA A 73 1.09 -21.90 1.17
N ASN A 74 0.15 -21.31 0.43
CA ASN A 74 -1.07 -21.99 0.00
C ASN A 74 -0.79 -23.18 -0.93
N GLN A 75 0.22 -23.06 -1.82
CA GLN A 75 0.66 -24.18 -2.66
C GLN A 75 1.16 -25.35 -1.81
N PHE A 76 2.04 -25.08 -0.84
CA PHE A 76 2.53 -26.13 0.07
C PHE A 76 1.41 -26.76 0.90
N GLU A 77 0.44 -25.98 1.38
CA GLU A 77 -0.70 -26.53 2.11
C GLU A 77 -1.56 -27.45 1.23
N THR A 78 -1.70 -27.10 -0.05
CA THR A 78 -2.40 -27.94 -1.04
C THR A 78 -1.64 -29.25 -1.28
N GLU A 79 -0.34 -29.18 -1.55
CA GLU A 79 0.52 -30.35 -1.75
C GLU A 79 0.54 -31.25 -0.51
N TRP A 80 0.65 -30.66 0.67
CA TRP A 80 0.59 -31.39 1.93
C TRP A 80 -0.75 -32.10 2.11
N GLY A 81 -1.86 -31.42 1.79
CA GLY A 81 -3.19 -32.03 1.82
C GLY A 81 -3.31 -33.21 0.87
N GLN A 82 -2.76 -33.11 -0.35
CA GLN A 82 -2.71 -34.22 -1.31
C GLN A 82 -1.89 -35.39 -0.77
N LEU A 83 -0.69 -35.13 -0.25
CA LEU A 83 0.17 -36.16 0.35
C LEU A 83 -0.51 -36.85 1.54
N LEU A 84 -1.25 -36.10 2.36
CA LEU A 84 -1.99 -36.67 3.49
C LEU A 84 -3.11 -37.60 3.02
N LEU A 85 -3.81 -37.23 1.94
CA LEU A 85 -4.83 -38.08 1.32
C LEU A 85 -4.21 -39.35 0.72
N GLU A 86 -3.08 -39.24 0.03
CA GLU A 86 -2.31 -40.38 -0.46
C GLU A 86 -1.89 -41.30 0.70
N GLN A 87 -1.32 -40.74 1.78
CA GLN A 87 -0.92 -41.49 2.96
C GLN A 87 -2.10 -42.18 3.65
N SER A 88 -3.24 -41.50 3.76
CA SER A 88 -4.45 -42.10 4.33
C SER A 88 -4.96 -43.28 3.50
N THR A 89 -4.77 -43.24 2.17
CA THR A 89 -5.14 -44.35 1.27
C THR A 89 -4.17 -45.53 1.41
N PHE A 90 -2.87 -45.29 1.57
CA PHE A 90 -1.88 -46.35 1.78
C PHE A 90 -1.86 -46.92 3.21
N GLY A 91 -2.29 -46.14 4.19
CA GLY A 91 -2.30 -46.51 5.61
C GLY A 91 -3.49 -47.37 6.04
N VAL A 92 -4.52 -47.52 5.19
CA VAL A 92 -5.81 -48.05 5.64
C VAL A 92 -5.97 -49.58 5.63
N ASP A 93 -5.22 -50.40 4.87
CA ASP A 93 -5.04 -51.84 5.25
C ASP A 93 -4.33 -52.74 4.22
N GLY A 94 -4.38 -52.43 2.93
CA GLY A 94 -4.07 -53.44 1.90
C GLY A 94 -2.66 -54.05 1.97
N ARG A 95 -1.63 -53.27 2.36
CA ARG A 95 -0.24 -53.77 2.34
C ARG A 95 0.09 -54.68 3.52
N ILE A 96 -0.50 -54.43 4.68
CA ILE A 96 -0.29 -55.26 5.88
C ILE A 96 -1.08 -56.56 5.73
N GLU A 97 -2.34 -56.48 5.29
CA GLU A 97 -3.18 -57.65 5.02
C GLU A 97 -2.58 -58.55 3.93
N GLN A 98 -2.09 -57.95 2.83
CA GLN A 98 -1.43 -58.69 1.76
C GLN A 98 -0.14 -59.37 2.25
N GLN A 99 0.70 -58.67 3.03
CA GLN A 99 1.91 -59.30 3.59
C GLN A 99 1.59 -60.39 4.62
N ALA A 100 0.55 -60.23 5.44
CA ALA A 100 0.11 -61.26 6.39
C ALA A 100 -0.44 -62.50 5.67
N THR A 101 -1.17 -62.31 4.57
CA THR A 101 -1.71 -63.42 3.78
C THR A 101 -0.62 -64.11 2.95
N GLU A 102 0.23 -63.35 2.26
CA GLU A 102 1.24 -63.93 1.35
C GLU A 102 2.46 -64.50 2.09
N LYS A 103 3.00 -63.80 3.09
CA LYS A 103 4.23 -64.23 3.79
C LYS A 103 3.93 -65.10 5.01
N LEU A 104 2.88 -64.77 5.75
CA LEU A 104 2.54 -65.46 7.01
C LEU A 104 1.42 -66.49 6.83
N ARG A 105 0.80 -66.58 5.65
CA ARG A 105 -0.35 -67.47 5.36
C ARG A 105 -1.48 -67.32 6.36
N MET A 106 -1.65 -66.12 6.91
CA MET A 106 -2.73 -65.82 7.83
C MET A 106 -4.07 -65.87 7.08
N GLN A 107 -5.08 -66.43 7.74
CA GLN A 107 -6.44 -66.57 7.24
C GLN A 107 -7.40 -66.03 8.30
N LEU A 108 -8.50 -65.42 7.87
CA LEU A 108 -9.55 -64.98 8.79
C LEU A 108 -10.17 -66.23 9.47
N PRO A 109 -10.15 -66.30 10.81
CA PRO A 109 -10.72 -67.43 11.53
C PRO A 109 -12.25 -67.46 11.38
N LYS A 110 -12.82 -68.66 11.34
CA LYS A 110 -14.28 -68.83 11.30
C LYS A 110 -14.88 -68.56 12.68
N LEU A 111 -16.17 -68.17 12.74
CA LEU A 111 -16.87 -67.92 14.02
C LEU A 111 -16.73 -69.07 15.03
N SER A 112 -16.61 -70.31 14.55
CA SER A 112 -16.45 -71.52 15.36
C SER A 112 -15.06 -71.67 16.01
N GLU A 113 -14.07 -70.90 15.58
CA GLU A 113 -12.67 -70.99 16.05
C GLU A 113 -12.32 -69.88 17.04
N ILE A 114 -13.25 -68.95 17.31
CA ILE A 114 -13.06 -67.83 18.23
C ILE A 114 -13.41 -68.29 19.65
N VAL A 115 -12.39 -68.39 20.52
CA VAL A 115 -12.57 -68.72 21.95
C VAL A 115 -12.36 -67.45 22.79
N MET A 116 -13.39 -67.05 23.53
CA MET A 116 -13.32 -65.93 24.46
C MET A 116 -12.76 -66.40 25.80
N VAL A 117 -11.61 -65.86 26.20
CA VAL A 117 -11.02 -66.16 27.51
C VAL A 117 -11.47 -65.07 28.49
N SER A 118 -12.29 -65.44 29.47
CA SER A 118 -12.66 -64.57 30.59
C SER A 118 -11.51 -64.54 31.60
N HIS A 119 -11.12 -63.35 32.04
CA HIS A 119 -10.17 -63.18 33.13
C HIS A 119 -10.94 -63.27 34.46
N ASP A 120 -10.69 -64.30 35.26
CA ASP A 120 -11.05 -64.34 36.69
C ASP A 120 -10.11 -63.44 37.51
#